data_AF-A0A7J8CKB5-F1
#
_entry.id   AF-A0A7J8CKB5-F1
#
_cell.length_a   1.000
_cell.length_b   1.000
_cell.length_c   1.000
_cell.angle_alpha   90.00
_cell.angle_beta   90.00
_cell.angle_gamma   90.00
#
_symmetry.space_group_name_H-M   'P 1'
#
loop_
_entity.id
_entity.type
_entity.pdbx_description
1 polymer ?
#
loop_
_entity_poly.entity_id
_entity_poly.type
_entity_poly.pdbx_seq_one_letter_code
_entity_poly.pdbx_strand_id
1 'polypeptide(L)'
;MDPEGFGELLQQAEQLAAETEGISELPHVERNLQEIQQAGERLRSRTLTRTSQETADVKASVLLGSRGLDISHISQRLESLSAATTFEPLEPVKDTDIQGFLKNEKDNALLSAIEESRKRTFGMAEEYHRESMLVEWEQVKQRILHTLLASGEDALDFTQENEPSYLSDVGPPGRSSLDSIEMAYARQVSVLSRRIRSRQVLRGPSGE
;
A
#
# COMPACT_ATOMS: atom_id res chain seq x y z
N MET A 1 -40.77 0.22 -2.87
CA MET A 1 -40.13 1.06 -3.88
C MET A 1 -40.96 0.91 -5.13
N ASP A 2 -41.68 1.96 -5.48
CA ASP A 2 -42.78 1.89 -6.43
C ASP A 2 -42.23 1.75 -7.86
N PRO A 3 -42.56 0.65 -8.58
CA PRO A 3 -42.04 0.38 -9.93
C PRO A 3 -42.54 1.39 -10.97
N GLU A 4 -43.60 2.14 -10.65
CA GLU A 4 -44.22 3.13 -11.53
C GLU A 4 -43.34 4.38 -11.70
N GLY A 5 -42.69 4.85 -10.61
CA GLY A 5 -41.79 6.01 -10.68
C GLY A 5 -40.51 5.75 -11.49
N PHE A 6 -40.07 4.49 -11.58
CA PHE A 6 -38.95 4.11 -12.44
C PHE A 6 -39.37 4.08 -13.92
N GLY A 7 -40.61 3.69 -14.22
CA GLY A 7 -41.18 3.76 -15.57
C GLY A 7 -41.28 5.20 -16.08
N GLU A 8 -41.74 6.13 -15.25
CA GLU A 8 -41.79 7.56 -15.59
C GLU A 8 -40.39 8.14 -15.80
N LEU A 9 -39.43 7.79 -14.94
CA LEU A 9 -38.04 8.24 -15.08
C LEU A 9 -37.38 7.68 -16.35
N LEU A 10 -37.66 6.42 -16.69
CA LEU A 10 -37.20 5.79 -17.93
C LEU A 10 -37.76 6.52 -19.16
N GLN A 11 -39.06 6.81 -19.14
CA GLN A 11 -39.72 7.56 -20.22
C GLN A 11 -39.14 8.97 -20.36
N GLN A 12 -38.89 9.67 -19.25
CA GLN A 12 -38.25 10.99 -19.25
C GLN A 12 -36.81 10.93 -19.77
N ALA A 13 -36.05 9.90 -19.40
CA ALA A 13 -34.67 9.71 -19.85
C ALA A 13 -34.60 9.36 -21.34
N GLU A 14 -35.51 8.53 -21.86
CA GLU A 14 -35.62 8.23 -23.29
C GLU A 14 -35.99 9.49 -24.10
N GLN A 15 -36.90 10.32 -23.57
CA GLN A 15 -37.31 11.56 -24.22
C GLN A 15 -36.18 12.60 -24.26
N LEU A 16 -35.42 12.73 -23.16
CA LEU A 16 -34.21 13.57 -23.10
C LEU A 16 -33.10 13.09 -24.04
N ALA A 17 -32.90 11.77 -24.16
CA ALA A 17 -31.91 11.19 -25.06
C ALA A 17 -32.25 11.48 -26.54
N ALA A 18 -33.53 11.34 -26.92
CA ALA A 18 -34.00 11.69 -28.26
C ALA A 18 -33.87 13.21 -28.55
N GLU A 19 -34.08 14.06 -27.56
CA GLU A 19 -33.94 15.52 -27.70
C GLU A 19 -32.47 15.97 -27.82
N THR A 20 -31.54 15.24 -27.19
CA THR A 20 -30.09 15.52 -27.29
C THR A 20 -29.43 14.97 -28.56
N GLU A 21 -30.04 14.00 -29.24
CA GLU A 21 -29.55 13.44 -30.52
C GLU A 21 -29.49 14.48 -31.66
N GLY A 22 -30.24 15.59 -31.55
CA GLY A 22 -30.21 16.71 -32.49
C GLY A 22 -29.13 17.76 -32.22
N ILE A 23 -28.41 17.67 -31.10
CA ILE A 23 -27.42 18.67 -30.66
C ILE A 23 -26.02 18.11 -30.95
N SER A 24 -25.42 18.53 -32.06
CA SER A 24 -24.18 18.01 -32.66
C SER A 24 -22.90 18.09 -31.80
N GLU A 25 -22.98 18.49 -30.53
CA GLU A 25 -21.81 18.80 -29.67
C GLU A 25 -21.60 17.79 -28.52
N LEU A 26 -22.50 16.82 -28.32
CA LEU A 26 -22.30 15.75 -27.33
C LEU A 26 -22.00 14.38 -27.97
N PRO A 27 -21.13 13.56 -27.35
CA PRO A 27 -20.80 12.23 -27.86
C PRO A 27 -22.07 11.36 -27.94
N HIS A 28 -22.29 10.74 -29.10
CA HIS A 28 -23.48 9.95 -29.36
C HIS A 28 -23.50 8.71 -28.45
N VAL A 29 -24.63 8.45 -27.81
CA VAL A 29 -24.79 7.31 -26.88
C VAL A 29 -24.93 6.03 -27.71
N GLU A 30 -23.83 5.29 -27.91
CA GLU A 30 -23.77 4.11 -28.78
C GLU A 30 -24.61 2.90 -28.33
N ARG A 31 -25.31 2.96 -27.19
CA ARG A 31 -26.09 1.83 -26.65
C ARG A 31 -27.40 2.30 -26.05
N ASN A 32 -28.49 1.66 -26.43
CA ASN A 32 -29.81 1.92 -25.86
C ASN A 32 -29.81 1.54 -24.37
N LEU A 33 -30.52 2.29 -23.52
CA LEU A 33 -30.61 2.04 -22.08
C LEU A 33 -31.08 0.61 -21.76
N GLN A 34 -31.95 0.03 -22.60
CA GLN A 34 -32.36 -1.38 -22.49
C GLN A 34 -31.20 -2.36 -22.73
N GLU A 35 -30.32 -2.05 -23.67
CA GLU A 35 -29.10 -2.85 -23.92
C GLU A 35 -28.11 -2.72 -22.77
N ILE A 36 -28.01 -1.52 -22.19
CA ILE A 36 -27.20 -1.27 -20.98
C ILE A 36 -27.78 -2.04 -19.78
N GLN A 37 -29.10 -2.08 -19.61
CA GLN A 37 -29.75 -2.84 -18.56
C GLN A 37 -29.49 -4.34 -18.72
N GLN A 38 -29.70 -4.90 -19.92
CA GLN A 38 -29.40 -6.31 -20.20
C GLN A 38 -27.92 -6.63 -20.03
N ALA A 39 -27.02 -5.74 -20.44
CA ALA A 39 -25.59 -5.89 -20.19
C ALA A 39 -25.27 -5.86 -18.69
N GLY A 40 -25.92 -4.96 -17.93
CA GLY A 40 -25.81 -4.87 -16.48
C GLY A 40 -26.28 -6.15 -15.78
N GLU A 41 -27.38 -6.74 -16.23
CA GLU A 41 -27.93 -7.97 -15.67
C GLU A 41 -27.06 -9.21 -16.00
N ARG A 42 -26.49 -9.24 -17.20
CA ARG A 42 -25.44 -10.20 -17.59
C ARG A 42 -24.16 -10.03 -16.79
N LEU A 43 -23.74 -8.79 -16.50
CA LEU A 43 -22.59 -8.52 -15.65
C LEU A 43 -22.86 -8.91 -14.20
N ARG A 44 -24.06 -8.63 -13.69
CA ARG A 44 -24.49 -8.95 -12.33
C ARG A 44 -24.55 -10.46 -12.12
N SER A 45 -25.10 -11.22 -13.07
CA SER A 45 -25.10 -12.69 -13.02
C SER A 45 -23.69 -13.26 -13.09
N ARG A 46 -22.81 -12.76 -13.98
CA ARG A 46 -21.39 -13.17 -14.02
C ARG A 46 -20.62 -12.80 -12.75
N THR A 47 -20.92 -11.66 -12.14
CA THR A 47 -20.25 -11.20 -10.91
C THR A 47 -20.73 -11.98 -9.69
N LEU A 48 -22.03 -12.33 -9.62
CA LEU A 48 -22.58 -13.14 -8.53
C LEU A 48 -21.99 -14.57 -8.52
N THR A 49 -21.64 -15.12 -9.69
CA THR A 49 -20.92 -16.40 -9.79
C THR A 49 -19.41 -16.30 -9.51
N ARG A 50 -18.85 -15.08 -9.50
CA ARG A 50 -17.39 -14.85 -9.32
C ARG A 50 -16.98 -14.68 -7.85
N THR A 51 -17.92 -14.70 -6.91
CA THR A 51 -17.64 -14.60 -5.47
C THR A 51 -17.40 -15.95 -4.79
N SER A 52 -17.51 -17.08 -5.51
CA SER A 52 -17.02 -18.34 -4.98
C SER A 52 -15.50 -18.36 -5.08
N GLN A 53 -14.85 -18.05 -3.96
CA GLN A 53 -13.41 -18.15 -3.72
C GLN A 53 -12.80 -19.41 -4.36
N GLU A 54 -13.51 -20.54 -4.26
CA GLU A 54 -13.17 -21.83 -4.89
C GLU A 54 -12.91 -21.73 -6.41
N THR A 55 -13.69 -20.94 -7.15
CA THR A 55 -13.52 -20.84 -8.61
C THR A 55 -12.32 -19.96 -9.00
N ALA A 56 -11.93 -19.02 -8.14
CA ALA A 56 -10.74 -18.20 -8.31
C ALA A 56 -9.49 -19.03 -7.99
N ASP A 57 -9.53 -19.79 -6.91
CA ASP A 57 -8.43 -20.66 -6.49
C ASP A 57 -8.19 -21.78 -7.51
N VAL A 58 -9.24 -22.45 -8.01
CA VAL A 58 -9.10 -23.47 -9.07
C VAL A 58 -8.51 -22.87 -10.35
N LYS A 59 -8.93 -21.66 -10.75
CA LYS A 59 -8.37 -20.99 -11.94
C LYS A 59 -6.92 -20.57 -11.74
N ALA A 60 -6.57 -20.06 -10.56
CA ALA A 60 -5.19 -19.76 -10.21
C ALA A 60 -4.32 -21.02 -10.23
N SER A 61 -4.82 -22.12 -9.65
CA SER A 61 -4.17 -23.44 -9.66
C SER A 61 -3.92 -23.96 -11.08
N VAL A 62 -4.91 -23.85 -11.97
CA VAL A 62 -4.78 -24.29 -13.37
C VAL A 62 -3.84 -23.40 -14.17
N LEU A 63 -3.89 -22.08 -14.00
CA LEU A 63 -3.01 -21.15 -14.72
C LEU A 63 -1.55 -21.32 -14.31
N LEU A 64 -1.27 -21.46 -13.02
CA LEU A 64 0.07 -21.69 -12.50
C LEU A 64 0.58 -23.10 -12.90
N GLY A 65 -0.29 -24.11 -12.90
CA GLY A 65 -0.01 -25.45 -13.44
C GLY A 65 0.36 -25.42 -14.92
N SER A 66 -0.35 -24.63 -15.73
CA SER A 66 -0.05 -24.47 -17.17
C SER A 66 1.30 -23.80 -17.45
N ARG A 67 1.88 -23.12 -16.46
CA ARG A 67 3.24 -22.53 -16.51
C ARG A 67 4.29 -23.42 -15.86
N GLY A 68 3.94 -24.68 -15.56
CA GLY A 68 4.85 -25.68 -15.01
C GLY A 68 5.00 -25.65 -13.49
N LEU A 69 4.18 -24.89 -12.76
CA LEU A 69 4.16 -24.92 -11.29
C LEU A 69 3.04 -25.83 -10.77
N ASP A 70 3.41 -26.97 -10.22
CA ASP A 70 2.49 -27.87 -9.53
C ASP A 70 2.21 -27.38 -8.10
N ILE A 71 1.11 -26.64 -7.92
CA ILE A 71 0.70 -26.09 -6.61
C ILE A 71 0.40 -27.18 -5.61
N SER A 72 -0.10 -28.34 -6.03
CA SER A 72 -0.41 -29.44 -5.11
C SER A 72 0.86 -30.04 -4.53
N HIS A 73 1.90 -30.19 -5.35
CA HIS A 73 3.21 -30.63 -4.87
C HIS A 73 3.91 -29.55 -4.02
N ILE A 74 3.76 -28.26 -4.38
CA ILE A 74 4.33 -27.14 -3.60
C ILE A 74 3.61 -26.97 -2.26
N SER A 75 2.28 -27.09 -2.20
CA SER A 75 1.52 -27.01 -0.95
C SER A 75 1.87 -28.19 -0.03
N GLN A 76 2.00 -29.39 -0.58
CA GLN A 76 2.44 -30.57 0.19
C GLN A 76 3.88 -30.42 0.69
N ARG A 77 4.78 -29.84 -0.11
CA ARG A 77 6.14 -29.47 0.32
C ARG A 77 6.10 -28.38 1.40
N LEU A 78 5.25 -27.38 1.25
CA LEU A 78 5.09 -26.28 2.19
C LEU A 78 4.55 -26.78 3.53
N GLU A 79 3.54 -27.65 3.54
CA GLU A 79 3.02 -28.32 4.73
C GLU A 79 4.07 -29.22 5.37
N SER A 80 4.89 -29.94 4.57
CA SER A 80 6.01 -30.72 5.10
C SER A 80 7.14 -29.86 5.68
N LEU A 81 7.29 -28.62 5.20
CA LEU A 81 8.26 -27.65 5.69
C LEU A 81 7.74 -26.88 6.92
N SER A 82 6.42 -26.67 7.04
CA SER A 82 5.85 -25.82 8.09
C SER A 82 5.76 -26.46 9.47
N ALA A 83 6.06 -27.75 9.60
CA ALA A 83 5.89 -28.48 10.86
C ALA A 83 7.18 -29.08 11.46
N ALA A 84 8.36 -28.90 10.83
CA ALA A 84 9.54 -29.68 11.24
C ALA A 84 10.84 -28.90 11.54
N THR A 85 10.97 -27.59 11.29
CA THR A 85 12.28 -26.95 11.48
C THR A 85 12.22 -25.47 11.89
N THR A 86 11.68 -25.12 13.05
CA THR A 86 11.96 -23.77 13.59
C THR A 86 11.85 -23.70 15.11
N PHE A 87 13.01 -23.72 15.78
CA PHE A 87 13.21 -23.34 17.19
C PHE A 87 12.76 -24.34 18.27
N GLU A 88 13.06 -25.62 18.14
CA GLU A 88 13.22 -26.45 19.33
C GLU A 88 14.71 -26.51 19.70
N PRO A 89 15.11 -26.08 20.91
CA PRO A 89 16.47 -26.26 21.39
C PRO A 89 16.85 -27.74 21.28
N LEU A 90 17.87 -28.03 20.49
CA LEU A 90 18.41 -29.37 20.30
C LEU A 90 18.86 -29.91 21.65
N GLU A 91 18.10 -30.90 22.13
CA GLU A 91 18.33 -31.75 23.30
C GLU A 91 18.42 -31.01 24.66
N PRO A 92 17.58 -31.38 25.66
CA PRO A 92 17.85 -30.95 27.03
C PRO A 92 19.21 -31.50 27.44
N VAL A 93 20.22 -30.62 27.49
CA VAL A 93 21.54 -30.91 28.05
C VAL A 93 21.28 -31.45 29.45
N LYS A 94 21.51 -32.75 29.65
CA LYS A 94 21.53 -33.32 30.99
C LYS A 94 22.65 -32.61 31.73
N ASP A 95 22.38 -32.12 32.95
CA ASP A 95 23.28 -31.33 33.81
C ASP A 95 24.64 -32.01 34.15
N THR A 96 24.98 -33.11 33.49
CA THR A 96 26.18 -33.93 33.71
C THR A 96 27.11 -34.03 32.48
N ASP A 97 26.76 -33.46 31.31
CA ASP A 97 27.62 -33.45 30.11
C ASP A 97 28.08 -32.03 29.71
N ILE A 98 29.16 -31.59 30.35
CA ILE A 98 29.80 -30.27 30.12
C ILE A 98 30.36 -30.16 28.68
N GLN A 99 30.77 -31.28 28.08
CA GLN A 99 31.33 -31.27 26.73
C GLN A 99 30.25 -31.01 25.68
N GLY A 100 29.06 -31.63 25.85
CA GLY A 100 27.88 -31.34 25.04
C GLY A 100 27.45 -29.87 25.13
N PHE A 101 27.42 -29.31 26.34
CA PHE A 101 27.12 -27.89 26.55
C PHE A 101 28.09 -26.97 25.82
N LEU A 102 29.40 -27.18 25.99
CA LEU A 102 30.43 -26.34 25.35
C LEU A 102 30.39 -26.44 23.83
N LYS A 103 30.10 -27.62 23.29
CA LYS A 103 29.94 -27.81 21.84
C LYS A 103 28.71 -27.05 21.32
N ASN A 104 27.58 -27.13 22.03
CA ASN A 104 26.36 -26.41 21.67
C ASN A 104 26.56 -24.89 21.75
N GLU A 105 27.22 -24.38 22.80
CA GLU A 105 27.56 -22.96 22.92
C GLU A 105 28.46 -22.48 21.77
N LYS A 106 29.48 -23.27 21.40
CA LYS A 106 30.34 -22.96 20.25
C LYS A 106 29.53 -22.92 18.94
N ASP A 107 28.63 -23.89 18.74
CA ASP A 107 27.82 -23.97 17.54
C ASP A 107 26.79 -22.83 17.48
N ASN A 108 26.16 -22.46 18.60
CA ASN A 108 25.26 -21.32 18.72
C ASN A 108 25.97 -19.98 18.53
N ALA A 109 27.18 -19.81 19.07
CA ALA A 109 27.99 -18.62 18.86
C ALA A 109 28.37 -18.46 17.38
N LEU A 110 28.73 -19.57 16.72
CA LEU A 110 29.02 -19.57 15.29
C LEU A 110 27.77 -19.24 14.46
N LEU A 111 26.62 -19.81 14.80
CA LEU A 111 25.35 -19.52 14.14
C LEU A 111 24.96 -18.04 14.31
N SER A 112 25.09 -17.52 15.53
CA SER A 112 24.81 -16.12 15.86
C SER A 112 25.72 -15.16 15.10
N ALA A 113 27.02 -15.48 14.98
CA ALA A 113 27.97 -14.67 14.21
C ALA A 113 27.64 -14.65 12.71
N ILE A 114 27.21 -15.80 12.15
CA ILE A 114 26.75 -15.89 10.75
C ILE A 114 25.49 -15.06 10.55
N GLU A 115 24.51 -15.17 11.45
CA GLU A 115 23.26 -14.40 11.37
C GLU A 115 23.51 -12.89 11.49
N GLU A 116 24.38 -12.47 12.41
CA GLU A 116 24.76 -11.07 12.57
C GLU A 116 25.47 -10.55 11.32
N SER A 117 26.41 -11.32 10.76
CA SER A 117 27.08 -10.97 9.50
C SER A 117 26.07 -10.82 8.36
N ARG A 118 25.14 -11.77 8.21
CA ARG A 118 24.08 -11.70 7.19
C ARG A 118 23.22 -10.46 7.38
N LYS A 119 22.76 -10.20 8.61
CA LYS A 119 21.91 -9.04 8.92
C LYS A 119 22.62 -7.73 8.62
N ARG A 120 23.91 -7.64 8.97
CA ARG A 120 24.76 -6.48 8.67
C ARG A 120 24.92 -6.28 7.17
N THR A 121 25.26 -7.32 6.41
CA THR A 121 25.42 -7.23 4.96
C THR A 121 24.12 -6.83 4.27
N PHE A 122 22.98 -7.39 4.70
CA PHE A 122 21.68 -7.04 4.15
C PHE A 122 21.32 -5.58 4.45
N GLY A 123 21.53 -5.12 5.69
CA GLY A 123 21.30 -3.71 6.05
C GLY A 123 22.19 -2.74 5.28
N MET A 124 23.46 -3.10 5.04
CA MET A 124 24.36 -2.29 4.20
C MET A 124 23.89 -2.24 2.73
N ALA A 125 23.43 -3.36 2.17
CA ALA A 125 22.94 -3.42 0.80
C ALA A 125 21.64 -2.62 0.63
N GLU A 126 20.73 -2.71 1.60
CA GLU A 126 19.48 -1.94 1.61
C GLU A 126 19.75 -0.44 1.69
N GLU A 127 20.65 -0.02 2.58
CA GLU A 127 21.02 1.38 2.73
C GLU A 127 21.69 1.93 1.47
N TYR A 128 22.61 1.17 0.87
CA TYR A 128 23.24 1.53 -0.39
C TYR A 128 22.21 1.63 -1.52
N HIS A 129 21.28 0.67 -1.62
CA HIS A 129 20.22 0.70 -2.61
C HIS A 129 19.31 1.93 -2.44
N ARG A 130 18.94 2.24 -1.20
CA ARG A 130 18.13 3.43 -0.85
C ARG A 130 18.85 4.71 -1.25
N GLU A 131 20.13 4.83 -0.97
CA GLU A 131 20.95 5.99 -1.36
C GLU A 131 21.05 6.12 -2.89
N SER A 132 21.31 5.01 -3.59
CA SER A 132 21.34 4.99 -5.06
C SER A 132 20.02 5.45 -5.66
N MET A 133 18.89 5.00 -5.10
CA MET A 133 17.56 5.41 -5.56
C MET A 133 17.31 6.91 -5.37
N LEU A 134 17.79 7.51 -4.28
CA LEU A 134 17.68 8.95 -4.08
C LEU A 134 18.53 9.73 -5.08
N VAL A 135 19.74 9.26 -5.38
CA VAL A 135 20.62 9.87 -6.39
C VAL A 135 19.98 9.78 -7.78
N GLU A 136 19.47 8.63 -8.16
CA GLU A 136 18.77 8.45 -9.44
C GLU A 136 17.52 9.33 -9.52
N TRP A 137 16.75 9.44 -8.43
CA TRP A 137 15.60 10.33 -8.36
C TRP A 137 15.98 11.79 -8.59
N GLU A 138 17.07 12.26 -7.98
CA GLU A 138 17.54 13.63 -8.18
C GLU A 138 17.97 13.86 -9.64
N GLN A 139 18.66 12.90 -10.25
CA GLN A 139 19.03 12.98 -11.67
C GLN A 139 17.80 13.03 -12.59
N VAL A 140 16.76 12.22 -12.31
CA VAL A 140 15.52 12.24 -13.07
C VAL A 140 14.81 13.58 -12.91
N LYS A 141 14.75 14.13 -11.69
CA LYS A 141 14.18 15.45 -11.42
C LYS A 141 14.90 16.54 -12.22
N GLN A 142 16.24 16.55 -12.18
CA GLN A 142 17.06 17.49 -12.95
C GLN A 142 16.83 17.32 -14.46
N ARG A 143 16.74 16.07 -14.94
CA ARG A 143 16.46 15.78 -16.35
C ARG A 143 15.11 16.31 -16.78
N ILE A 144 14.05 16.07 -16.01
CA ILE A 144 12.70 16.57 -16.29
C ILE A 144 12.72 18.11 -16.31
N LEU A 145 13.34 18.74 -15.31
CA LEU A 145 13.45 20.19 -15.23
C LEU A 145 14.19 20.75 -16.46
N HIS A 146 15.31 20.14 -16.84
CA HIS A 146 16.06 20.53 -18.04
C HIS A 146 15.27 20.31 -19.33
N THR A 147 14.50 19.21 -19.45
CA THR A 147 13.60 18.99 -20.58
C THR A 147 12.50 20.03 -20.64
N LEU A 148 11.88 20.39 -19.50
CA LEU A 148 10.84 21.41 -19.43
C LEU A 148 11.35 22.81 -19.79
N LEU A 149 12.55 23.16 -19.32
CA LEU A 149 13.23 24.42 -19.67
C LEU A 149 13.68 24.44 -21.13
N ALA A 150 14.19 23.33 -21.66
CA ALA A 150 14.58 23.23 -23.07
C ALA A 150 13.38 23.22 -24.02
N SER A 151 12.21 22.74 -23.57
CA SER A 151 10.94 22.89 -24.30
C SER A 151 10.27 24.26 -24.09
N GLY A 152 10.88 25.14 -23.29
CA GLY A 152 10.32 26.43 -22.86
C GLY A 152 10.83 27.66 -23.62
N GLU A 153 11.62 27.51 -24.69
CA GLU A 153 11.92 28.67 -25.57
C GLU A 153 10.69 29.17 -26.33
N ASP A 154 9.60 28.39 -26.40
CA ASP A 154 8.28 28.88 -26.80
C ASP A 154 7.19 28.31 -25.86
N ALA A 155 6.55 29.20 -25.10
CA ALA A 155 5.24 29.01 -24.43
C ALA A 155 5.15 28.27 -23.08
N LEU A 156 6.03 28.53 -22.11
CA LEU A 156 5.65 28.45 -20.69
C LEU A 156 6.05 29.73 -19.97
N ASP A 157 5.26 30.78 -20.19
CA ASP A 157 5.26 31.96 -19.34
C ASP A 157 4.71 31.53 -17.98
N PHE A 158 5.61 31.18 -17.05
CA PHE A 158 5.29 31.18 -15.63
C PHE A 158 5.24 32.64 -15.18
N THR A 159 4.31 33.44 -15.71
CA THR A 159 3.76 34.52 -14.90
C THR A 159 3.15 33.81 -13.72
N GLN A 160 3.82 33.92 -12.59
CA GLN A 160 3.16 33.86 -11.31
C GLN A 160 2.11 34.98 -11.36
N GLU A 161 0.94 34.68 -11.92
CA GLU A 161 -0.28 35.42 -11.71
C GLU A 161 -0.39 35.45 -10.19
N ASN A 162 0.04 36.56 -9.62
CA ASN A 162 -0.03 36.84 -8.21
C ASN A 162 -1.50 37.16 -7.92
N GLU A 163 -2.36 36.17 -8.14
CA GLU A 163 -3.73 36.16 -7.67
C GLU A 163 -3.63 36.36 -6.16
N PRO A 164 -4.22 37.45 -5.61
CA PRO A 164 -4.23 37.66 -4.18
C PRO A 164 -5.01 36.50 -3.57
N SER A 165 -4.27 35.51 -3.08
CA SER A 165 -4.81 34.35 -2.42
C SER A 165 -5.70 34.85 -1.28
N TYR A 166 -7.01 34.67 -1.42
CA TYR A 166 -8.01 34.97 -0.39
C TYR A 166 -7.90 34.01 0.82
N LEU A 167 -6.69 33.51 1.11
CA LEU A 167 -6.36 32.73 2.29
C LEU A 167 -5.85 33.67 3.39
N SER A 168 -6.83 34.25 4.06
CA SER A 168 -6.85 34.54 5.50
C SER A 168 -5.54 35.00 6.13
N ASP A 169 -5.44 36.33 6.28
CA ASP A 169 -4.91 37.04 7.45
C ASP A 169 -3.85 36.29 8.27
N VAL A 170 -2.59 36.57 7.96
CA VAL A 170 -1.47 36.29 8.86
C VAL A 170 -1.69 37.14 10.13
N GLY A 171 -2.41 36.56 11.08
CA GLY A 171 -2.47 37.09 12.44
C GLY A 171 -1.06 37.19 13.04
N PRO A 172 -0.86 38.08 14.02
CA PRO A 172 0.46 38.46 14.51
C PRO A 172 1.29 37.25 15.00
N PRO A 173 2.63 37.34 14.89
CA PRO A 173 3.54 36.23 15.19
C PRO A 173 3.37 35.75 16.62
N GLY A 174 3.11 34.45 16.80
CA GLY A 174 2.92 33.83 18.11
C GLY A 174 1.59 33.09 18.28
N ARG A 175 0.67 33.18 17.31
CA ARG A 175 -0.51 32.30 17.25
C ARG A 175 -0.31 31.19 16.24
N SER A 176 -0.45 29.95 16.71
CA SER A 176 -0.39 28.74 15.91
C SER A 176 -1.43 28.82 14.79
N SER A 177 -1.00 28.67 13.53
CA SER A 177 -1.85 28.61 12.33
C SER A 177 -2.70 27.33 12.23
N LEU A 178 -2.90 26.65 13.36
CA LEU A 178 -3.61 25.37 13.42
C LEU A 178 -5.06 25.65 13.80
N ASP A 179 -5.96 25.00 13.09
CA ASP A 179 -7.39 25.03 13.39
C ASP A 179 -7.66 24.50 14.81
N SER A 180 -8.79 24.87 15.41
CA SER A 180 -9.16 24.51 16.80
C SER A 180 -9.12 23.00 17.04
N ILE A 181 -9.53 22.22 16.03
CA ILE A 181 -9.54 20.76 16.05
C ILE A 181 -8.10 20.22 15.96
N GLU A 182 -7.27 20.79 15.09
CA GLU A 182 -5.86 20.43 14.93
C GLU A 182 -5.06 20.73 16.20
N MET A 183 -5.32 21.87 16.86
CA MET A 183 -4.75 22.19 18.16
C MET A 183 -5.17 21.20 19.26
N ALA A 184 -6.43 20.74 19.25
CA ALA A 184 -6.89 19.73 20.21
C ALA A 184 -6.16 18.39 20.02
N TYR A 185 -5.97 17.98 18.78
CA TYR A 185 -5.23 16.76 18.45
C TYR A 185 -3.74 16.89 18.82
N ALA A 186 -3.10 18.00 18.43
CA ALA A 186 -1.70 18.27 18.75
C ALA A 186 -1.43 18.27 20.27
N ARG A 187 -2.36 18.83 21.06
CA ARG A 187 -2.30 18.76 22.54
C ARG A 187 -2.31 17.31 23.03
N GLN A 188 -3.22 16.47 22.51
CA GLN A 188 -3.30 15.07 22.92
C GLN A 188 -2.04 14.28 22.57
N VAL A 189 -1.48 14.50 21.38
CA VAL A 189 -0.20 13.90 20.96
C VAL A 189 0.93 14.34 21.88
N SER A 190 1.01 15.62 22.23
CA SER A 190 2.06 16.13 23.13
C SER A 190 1.99 15.50 24.53
N VAL A 191 0.78 15.26 25.05
CA VAL A 191 0.54 14.60 26.33
C VAL A 191 0.95 13.12 26.26
N LEU A 192 0.60 12.42 25.20
CA LEU A 192 0.99 11.03 24.99
C LEU A 192 2.51 10.89 24.89
N SER A 193 3.17 11.74 24.09
CA SER A 193 4.62 11.78 23.94
C SER A 193 5.33 12.07 25.26
N ARG A 194 4.74 12.91 26.12
CA ARG A 194 5.27 13.18 27.46
C ARG A 194 5.11 11.96 28.37
N ARG A 195 4.00 11.22 28.27
CA ARG A 195 3.73 10.00 29.04
C ARG A 195 4.60 8.81 28.62
N ILE A 196 4.88 8.69 27.32
CA ILE A 196 5.82 7.69 26.79
C ILE A 196 7.23 7.98 27.31
N ARG A 197 7.66 9.24 27.26
CA ARG A 197 8.96 9.67 27.78
C ARG A 197 9.10 9.43 29.28
N SER A 198 8.09 9.76 30.08
CA SER A 198 8.13 9.49 31.52
C SER A 198 8.12 7.99 31.84
N ARG A 199 7.42 7.16 31.05
CA ARG A 199 7.49 5.70 31.14
C ARG A 199 8.85 5.13 30.76
N GLN A 200 9.53 5.71 29.77
CA GLN A 200 10.88 5.26 29.41
C GLN A 200 11.93 5.68 30.45
N VAL A 201 11.79 6.86 31.06
CA VAL A 201 12.67 7.30 32.16
C VAL A 201 12.47 6.47 33.44
N LEU A 202 11.27 5.94 33.67
CA LEU A 202 11.01 4.99 34.77
C LEU A 202 11.46 3.54 34.46
N ARG A 203 11.92 3.26 33.24
CA ARG A 203 12.27 1.90 32.77
C ARG A 203 13.69 1.82 32.21
N GLY A 204 14.65 2.44 32.89
CA GLY A 204 16.08 2.18 32.67
C GLY A 204 16.94 2.75 33.81
N PRO A 205 18.12 2.15 34.06
CA PRO A 205 18.37 0.77 34.46
C PRO A 205 18.45 0.67 36.00
N SER A 206 17.77 -0.30 36.61
CA SER A 206 18.22 -0.84 37.90
C SER A 206 19.14 -2.02 37.56
N GLY A 207 20.45 -1.80 37.70
CA GLY A 207 21.47 -2.80 37.39
C GLY A 207 22.87 -2.19 37.33
N GLU A 208 23.35 -1.71 38.47
CA GLU A 208 24.73 -1.95 38.92
C GLU A 208 24.64 -2.84 40.16
#